data_AF-A0AAX6HIP7-F1
#
_entry.id   AF-A0AAX6HIP7-F1
#
_cell.length_a   1.000
_cell.length_b   1.000
_cell.length_c   1.000
_cell.angle_alpha   90.00
_cell.angle_beta   90.00
_cell.angle_gamma   90.00
#
_symmetry.space_group_name_H-M   'P 1'
#
loop_
_entity.id
_entity.type
_entity.pdbx_description
1 polymer ?
#
loop_
_entity_poly.entity_id
_entity_poly.type
_entity_poly.pdbx_seq_one_letter_code
_entity_poly.pdbx_strand_id
1 'polypeptide(L)'
;MDALRKQATKLREQVAKQQQQAVFKQFGYGNSDTVTDEAGLQQHQKLEKLYISTRSSKHFQRDIVRGVEGYIVTGSKQVEIGNKLSDDSRKYGVENTCTSGSTLAKAALSFGKAREQMEKERGNLLKALGTQVAEPLRAMVMGAPLEDARHLAQRYDRMRQEAEAQAIEVSKRQMKVRETPGNIDNNLKRKLLKASCKI
;
A
#
# COMPACT_ATOMS: atom_id res chain seq x y z
N MET A 1 43.99 -38.67 32.49
CA MET A 1 42.87 -38.19 31.64
C MET A 1 42.06 -37.05 32.26
N ASP A 2 42.05 -36.86 33.58
CA ASP A 2 41.22 -35.82 34.22
C ASP A 2 41.80 -34.39 34.20
N ALA A 3 43.12 -34.25 34.08
CA ALA A 3 43.76 -32.93 33.97
C ALA A 3 43.41 -32.20 32.66
N LEU A 4 43.35 -32.94 31.55
CA LEU A 4 42.93 -32.44 30.23
C LEU A 4 41.44 -32.02 30.23
N ARG A 5 40.58 -32.81 30.89
CA ARG A 5 39.15 -32.46 31.04
C ARG A 5 38.96 -31.17 31.83
N LYS A 6 39.74 -30.97 32.90
CA LYS A 6 39.71 -29.73 33.71
C LYS A 6 40.24 -28.50 32.96
N GLN A 7 41.21 -28.66 32.05
CA GLN A 7 41.64 -27.56 31.19
C GLN A 7 40.60 -27.23 30.11
N ALA A 8 39.97 -28.24 29.52
CA ALA A 8 38.92 -28.03 28.52
C ALA A 8 37.68 -27.32 29.11
N THR A 9 37.28 -27.64 30.34
CA THR A 9 36.17 -26.92 31.01
C THR A 9 36.52 -25.48 31.36
N LYS A 10 37.75 -25.22 31.82
CA LYS A 10 38.24 -23.85 32.06
C LYS A 10 38.29 -23.01 30.79
N LEU A 11 38.75 -23.59 29.68
CA LEU A 11 38.77 -22.92 28.38
C LEU A 11 37.34 -22.63 27.91
N ARG A 12 36.42 -23.58 28.06
CA ARG A 12 35.01 -23.39 27.69
C ARG A 12 34.33 -22.29 28.52
N GLU A 13 34.60 -22.21 29.82
CA GLU A 13 34.13 -21.12 30.67
C GLU A 13 34.75 -19.77 30.32
N GLN A 14 36.04 -19.73 29.98
CA GLN A 14 36.71 -18.51 29.54
C GLN A 14 36.16 -18.02 28.21
N VAL A 15 35.94 -18.92 27.24
CA VAL A 15 35.32 -18.61 25.95
C VAL A 15 33.88 -18.15 26.14
N ALA A 16 33.11 -18.79 27.03
CA ALA A 16 31.73 -18.36 27.33
C ALA A 16 31.69 -16.97 27.99
N LYS A 17 32.63 -16.67 28.90
CA LYS A 17 32.75 -15.33 29.51
C LYS A 17 33.23 -14.27 28.52
N GLN A 18 34.16 -14.62 27.63
CA GLN A 18 34.60 -13.73 26.54
C GLN A 18 33.48 -13.50 25.54
N GLN A 19 32.73 -14.53 25.14
CA GLN A 19 31.55 -14.40 24.29
C GLN A 19 30.49 -13.55 24.98
N GLN A 20 30.18 -13.79 26.26
CA GLN A 20 29.26 -12.94 26.99
C GLN A 20 29.75 -11.50 27.05
N GLN A 21 31.02 -11.22 27.36
CA GLN A 21 31.53 -9.84 27.40
C GLN A 21 31.62 -9.19 26.01
N ALA A 22 31.91 -9.93 24.95
CA ALA A 22 31.96 -9.41 23.59
C ALA A 22 30.56 -9.09 23.06
N VAL A 23 29.60 -9.99 23.30
CA VAL A 23 28.18 -9.78 23.00
C VAL A 23 27.65 -8.62 23.86
N PHE A 24 27.94 -8.57 25.16
CA PHE A 24 27.52 -7.47 26.02
C PHE A 24 28.23 -6.14 25.70
N LYS A 25 29.43 -6.14 25.11
CA LYS A 25 30.07 -4.92 24.59
C LYS A 25 29.44 -4.47 23.27
N GLN A 26 29.08 -5.42 22.41
CA GLN A 26 28.40 -5.14 21.16
C GLN A 26 26.95 -4.65 21.38
N PHE A 27 26.31 -5.05 22.48
CA PHE A 27 24.94 -4.66 22.82
C PHE A 27 24.78 -3.71 24.01
N GLY A 28 25.83 -3.45 24.80
CA GLY A 28 25.71 -2.80 26.12
C GLY A 28 26.41 -1.47 26.30
N TYR A 29 27.10 -0.94 25.28
CA TYR A 29 27.71 0.39 25.34
C TYR A 29 27.74 1.02 23.95
N GLY A 30 26.59 1.50 23.49
CA GLY A 30 26.44 1.99 22.13
C GLY A 30 25.15 2.78 21.92
N ASN A 31 25.01 3.88 22.65
CA ASN A 31 24.51 5.16 22.15
C ASN A 31 23.70 5.11 20.83
N SER A 32 22.46 4.63 20.87
CA SER A 32 21.53 4.60 19.72
C SER A 32 20.06 4.78 20.13
N ASP A 33 19.76 5.20 21.36
CA ASP A 33 18.36 5.17 21.85
C ASP A 33 17.58 6.48 21.68
N THR A 34 18.15 7.53 21.06
CA THR A 34 17.41 8.78 20.84
C THR A 34 17.48 9.29 19.41
N VAL A 35 18.67 9.29 18.79
CA VAL A 35 18.84 9.83 17.43
C VAL A 35 18.37 8.86 16.34
N THR A 36 18.45 7.55 16.57
CA THR A 36 17.94 6.52 15.64
C THR A 36 16.42 6.39 15.72
N ASP A 37 15.84 6.58 16.91
CA ASP A 37 14.39 6.49 17.14
C ASP A 37 13.63 7.63 16.45
N GLU A 38 14.14 8.86 16.51
CA GLU A 38 13.46 10.02 15.88
C GLU A 38 13.47 9.96 14.35
N ALA A 39 14.62 9.61 13.74
CA ALA A 39 14.71 9.42 12.29
C ALA A 39 13.84 8.24 11.80
N GLY A 40 13.81 7.14 12.58
CA GLY A 40 12.96 5.97 12.31
C GLY A 40 11.47 6.28 12.43
N LEU A 41 11.08 7.05 13.45
CA LEU A 41 9.71 7.51 13.67
C LEU A 41 9.24 8.44 12.54
N GLN A 42 10.08 9.37 12.10
CA GLN A 42 9.78 10.25 10.96
C GLN A 42 9.60 9.46 9.67
N GLN A 43 10.44 8.45 9.42
CA GLN A 43 10.31 7.58 8.25
C GLN A 43 9.03 6.75 8.29
N HIS A 44 8.64 6.25 9.47
CA HIS A 44 7.36 5.56 9.66
C HIS A 44 6.16 6.48 9.36
N GLN A 45 6.16 7.70 9.90
CA GLN A 45 5.08 8.66 9.61
C GLN A 45 4.96 8.98 8.11
N LYS A 46 6.08 9.02 7.38
CA LYS A 46 6.07 9.19 5.92
C LYS A 46 5.47 7.97 5.21
N LEU A 47 5.82 6.75 5.64
CA LEU A 47 5.27 5.50 5.12
C LEU A 47 3.76 5.36 5.38
N GLU A 48 3.30 5.74 6.58
CA GLU A 48 1.88 5.74 6.94
C GLU A 48 1.08 6.73 6.08
N LYS A 49 1.59 7.96 5.93
CA LYS A 49 1.00 8.97 5.03
C LYS A 49 0.96 8.48 3.59
N LEU A 50 2.04 7.84 3.12
CA LEU A 50 2.10 7.24 1.79
C LEU A 50 1.05 6.15 1.62
N TYR A 51 0.89 5.24 2.59
CA TYR A 51 -0.12 4.18 2.56
C TYR A 51 -1.54 4.75 2.49
N ILE A 52 -1.89 5.68 3.38
CA ILE A 52 -3.22 6.30 3.42
C ILE A 52 -3.53 7.02 2.11
N SER A 53 -2.58 7.83 1.62
CA SER A 53 -2.72 8.57 0.36
C SER A 53 -2.90 7.61 -0.83
N THR A 54 -2.03 6.61 -0.95
CA THR A 54 -2.09 5.60 -2.03
C THR A 54 -3.37 4.75 -1.97
N ARG A 55 -3.87 4.47 -0.76
CA ARG A 55 -5.16 3.81 -0.57
C ARG A 55 -6.30 4.68 -1.11
N SER A 56 -6.38 5.92 -0.66
CA SER A 56 -7.40 6.88 -1.07
C SER A 56 -7.38 7.16 -2.57
N SER A 57 -6.20 7.41 -3.14
CA SER A 57 -6.03 7.67 -4.57
C SER A 57 -6.53 6.52 -5.44
N LYS A 58 -6.30 5.24 -5.07
CA LYS A 58 -6.83 4.11 -5.84
C LYS A 58 -8.36 4.04 -5.79
N HIS A 59 -8.98 4.37 -4.65
CA HIS A 59 -10.44 4.43 -4.56
C HIS A 59 -10.97 5.53 -5.49
N PHE A 60 -10.39 6.73 -5.41
CA PHE A 60 -10.75 7.83 -6.28
C PHE A 60 -10.59 7.51 -7.77
N GLN A 61 -9.47 6.90 -8.16
CA GLN A 61 -9.26 6.46 -9.54
C GLN A 61 -10.31 5.45 -10.01
N ARG A 62 -10.70 4.49 -9.15
CA ARG A 62 -11.78 3.53 -9.48
C ARG A 62 -13.12 4.24 -9.71
N ASP A 63 -13.41 5.27 -8.94
CA ASP A 63 -14.66 6.02 -9.08
C ASP A 63 -14.67 6.84 -10.37
N ILE A 64 -13.54 7.45 -10.75
CA ILE A 64 -13.39 8.10 -12.07
C ILE A 64 -13.61 7.09 -13.20
N VAL A 65 -12.94 5.92 -13.15
CA VAL A 65 -13.09 4.88 -14.18
C VAL A 65 -14.56 4.47 -14.33
N ARG A 66 -15.25 4.20 -13.22
CA ARG A 66 -16.69 3.86 -13.26
C ARG A 66 -17.53 4.99 -13.83
N GLY A 67 -17.23 6.24 -13.52
CA GLY A 67 -17.92 7.41 -14.07
C GLY A 67 -17.78 7.50 -15.59
N VAL A 68 -16.56 7.37 -16.10
CA VAL A 68 -16.27 7.42 -17.54
C VAL A 68 -16.89 6.23 -18.28
N GLU A 69 -16.71 5.01 -17.77
CA GLU A 69 -17.31 3.80 -18.36
C GLU A 69 -18.84 3.86 -18.34
N GLY A 70 -19.43 4.33 -17.24
CA GLY A 70 -20.88 4.53 -17.11
C GLY A 70 -21.42 5.59 -18.08
N TYR A 71 -20.68 6.68 -18.30
CA TYR A 71 -21.01 7.67 -19.32
C TYR A 71 -20.95 7.07 -20.72
N ILE A 72 -19.93 6.27 -21.04
CA ILE A 72 -19.80 5.60 -22.34
C ILE A 72 -20.97 4.64 -22.58
N VAL A 73 -21.28 3.77 -21.61
CA VAL A 73 -22.38 2.80 -21.72
C VAL A 73 -23.72 3.51 -21.91
N THR A 74 -24.00 4.54 -21.11
CA THR A 74 -25.23 5.32 -21.23
C THR A 74 -25.27 6.08 -22.57
N GLY A 75 -24.14 6.65 -22.97
CA GLY A 75 -23.98 7.36 -24.24
C GLY A 75 -24.25 6.48 -25.45
N SER A 76 -23.76 5.25 -25.45
CA SER A 76 -24.00 4.29 -26.55
C SER A 76 -25.48 3.96 -26.70
N LYS A 77 -26.19 3.76 -25.58
CA LYS A 77 -27.66 3.57 -25.62
C LYS A 77 -28.38 4.80 -26.18
N GLN A 78 -27.93 6.00 -25.84
CA GLN A 78 -28.51 7.23 -26.39
C GLN A 78 -28.27 7.36 -27.91
N VAL A 79 -27.11 6.93 -28.41
CA VAL A 79 -26.81 6.86 -29.84
C VAL A 79 -27.77 5.88 -30.55
N GLU A 80 -28.02 4.71 -29.98
CA GLU A 80 -28.98 3.74 -30.55
C GLU A 80 -30.40 4.32 -30.64
N ILE A 81 -30.86 4.98 -29.57
CA ILE A 81 -32.17 5.66 -29.56
C ILE A 81 -32.23 6.77 -30.61
N GLY A 82 -31.17 7.58 -30.71
CA GLY A 82 -31.08 8.67 -31.68
C GLY A 82 -31.06 8.19 -33.13
N ASN A 83 -30.38 7.08 -33.41
CA ASN A 83 -30.37 6.43 -34.72
C ASN A 83 -31.77 5.94 -35.09
N LYS A 84 -32.47 5.28 -34.17
CA LYS A 84 -33.85 4.84 -34.40
C LYS A 84 -34.78 6.00 -34.70
N LEU A 85 -34.66 7.09 -33.94
CA LEU A 85 -35.44 8.32 -34.18
C LEU A 85 -35.15 8.94 -35.56
N SER A 86 -33.88 8.93 -35.97
CA SER A 86 -33.47 9.38 -37.31
C SER A 86 -34.12 8.54 -38.40
N ASP A 87 -34.07 7.21 -38.26
CA ASP A 87 -34.67 6.27 -39.21
C ASP A 87 -36.18 6.46 -39.33
N ASP A 88 -36.87 6.57 -38.20
CA ASP A 88 -38.32 6.81 -38.15
C ASP A 88 -38.68 8.15 -38.82
N SER A 89 -37.90 9.21 -38.58
CA SER A 89 -38.10 10.53 -39.19
C SER A 89 -37.89 10.50 -40.71
N ARG A 90 -36.85 9.79 -41.16
CA ARG A 90 -36.56 9.60 -42.59
C ARG A 90 -37.64 8.78 -43.28
N LYS A 91 -38.10 7.70 -42.65
CA LYS A 91 -39.20 6.86 -43.14
C LYS A 91 -40.48 7.68 -43.32
N TYR A 92 -40.86 8.44 -42.29
CA TYR A 92 -42.01 9.34 -42.35
C TYR A 92 -41.90 10.33 -43.52
N GLY A 93 -40.72 10.95 -43.69
CA GLY A 93 -40.47 11.92 -44.74
C GLY A 93 -40.56 11.36 -46.17
N VAL A 94 -40.20 10.08 -46.37
CA VAL A 94 -40.29 9.41 -47.69
C VAL A 94 -41.71 8.95 -48.00
N GLU A 95 -42.43 8.40 -47.01
CA GLU A 95 -43.75 7.79 -47.22
C GLU A 95 -44.88 8.82 -47.42
N ASN A 96 -44.71 10.08 -46.98
CA ASN A 96 -45.78 11.09 -46.96
C ASN A 96 -45.62 12.21 -48.00
N THR A 97 -44.88 11.96 -49.09
CA THR A 97 -44.50 12.98 -50.08
C THR A 97 -45.66 13.47 -50.97
N CYS A 98 -46.77 12.71 -51.03
CA CYS A 98 -47.85 12.92 -52.02
C CYS A 98 -49.08 13.69 -51.50
N THR A 99 -49.12 14.09 -50.22
CA THR A 99 -50.24 14.85 -49.61
C THR A 99 -49.81 16.27 -49.27
N SER A 100 -50.76 17.15 -48.92
CA SER A 100 -50.53 18.56 -48.51
C SER A 100 -49.50 18.75 -47.37
N GLY A 101 -48.98 17.67 -46.78
CA GLY A 101 -47.91 17.62 -45.77
C GLY A 101 -46.48 17.77 -46.31
N SER A 102 -46.27 18.29 -47.53
CA SER A 102 -44.93 18.37 -48.13
C SER A 102 -43.88 19.12 -47.28
N THR A 103 -44.30 20.11 -46.48
CA THR A 103 -43.41 20.85 -45.58
C THR A 103 -42.95 19.98 -44.41
N LEU A 104 -43.87 19.25 -43.77
CA LEU A 104 -43.55 18.39 -42.63
C LEU A 104 -42.71 17.19 -43.06
N ALA A 105 -43.02 16.57 -44.21
CA ALA A 105 -42.23 15.48 -44.78
C ALA A 105 -40.78 15.91 -45.06
N LYS A 106 -40.58 17.08 -45.69
CA LYS A 106 -39.24 17.65 -45.94
C LYS A 106 -38.50 17.99 -44.64
N ALA A 107 -39.21 18.54 -43.65
CA ALA A 107 -38.65 18.85 -42.34
C ALA A 107 -38.19 17.58 -41.61
N ALA A 108 -39.02 16.52 -41.59
CA ALA A 108 -38.69 15.24 -40.99
C ALA A 108 -37.48 14.58 -41.67
N LEU A 109 -37.40 14.64 -43.01
CA LEU A 109 -36.26 14.10 -43.75
C LEU A 109 -34.96 14.86 -43.45
N SER A 110 -35.03 16.18 -43.33
CA SER A 110 -33.88 17.04 -42.99
C SER A 110 -33.43 16.81 -41.55
N PHE A 111 -34.39 16.71 -40.62
CA PHE A 111 -34.12 16.39 -39.22
C PHE A 111 -33.47 15.01 -39.07
N GLY A 112 -34.00 13.98 -39.74
CA GLY A 112 -33.42 12.63 -39.71
C GLY A 112 -31.95 12.64 -40.16
N LYS A 113 -31.65 13.24 -41.31
CA LYS A 113 -30.26 13.36 -41.80
C LYS A 113 -29.34 14.09 -40.83
N ALA A 114 -29.79 15.21 -40.26
CA ALA A 114 -29.01 15.96 -39.28
C ALA A 114 -28.77 15.12 -38.01
N ARG A 115 -29.79 14.40 -37.55
CA ARG A 115 -29.72 13.55 -36.36
C ARG A 115 -28.78 12.36 -36.56
N GLU A 116 -28.87 11.67 -37.69
CA GLU A 116 -27.94 10.60 -38.08
C GLU A 116 -26.48 11.05 -37.99
N GLN A 117 -26.17 12.23 -38.54
CA GLN A 117 -24.83 12.78 -38.50
C GLN A 117 -24.40 13.15 -37.06
N MET A 118 -25.30 13.71 -36.26
CA MET A 118 -25.01 14.01 -34.84
C MET A 118 -24.72 12.74 -34.03
N GLU A 119 -25.52 11.69 -34.20
CA GLU A 119 -25.32 10.44 -33.48
C GLU A 119 -24.06 9.70 -33.95
N LYS A 120 -23.68 9.84 -35.23
CA LYS A 120 -22.39 9.37 -35.73
C LYS A 120 -21.21 10.05 -35.02
N GLU A 121 -21.22 11.37 -34.93
CA GLU A 121 -20.16 12.10 -34.22
C GLU A 121 -20.16 11.79 -32.71
N ARG A 122 -21.34 11.63 -32.11
CA ARG A 122 -21.46 11.17 -30.72
C ARG A 122 -20.84 9.78 -30.54
N GLY A 123 -21.11 8.84 -31.45
CA GLY A 123 -20.49 7.52 -31.46
C GLY A 123 -18.96 7.57 -31.57
N ASN A 124 -18.44 8.41 -32.46
CA ASN A 124 -16.99 8.64 -32.60
C ASN A 124 -16.36 9.17 -31.31
N LEU A 125 -17.00 10.15 -30.67
CA LEU A 125 -16.56 10.71 -29.39
C LEU A 125 -16.54 9.64 -28.29
N LEU A 126 -17.61 8.84 -28.17
CA LEU A 126 -17.67 7.78 -27.16
C LEU A 126 -16.59 6.72 -27.37
N LYS A 127 -16.30 6.36 -28.63
CA LYS A 127 -15.20 5.47 -28.97
C LYS A 127 -13.85 6.06 -28.58
N ALA A 128 -13.62 7.35 -28.88
CA ALA A 128 -12.40 8.06 -28.49
C ALA A 128 -12.25 8.15 -26.97
N LEU A 129 -13.33 8.41 -26.22
CA LEU A 129 -13.32 8.38 -24.76
C LEU A 129 -12.96 6.98 -24.23
N GLY A 130 -13.46 5.92 -24.86
CA GLY A 130 -13.12 4.55 -24.50
C GLY A 130 -11.62 4.27 -24.59
N THR A 131 -11.02 4.58 -25.74
CA THR A 131 -9.63 4.23 -26.03
C THR A 131 -8.63 5.23 -25.44
N GLN A 132 -8.91 6.53 -25.48
CA GLN A 132 -7.96 7.57 -25.05
C GLN A 132 -8.08 7.93 -23.58
N VAL A 133 -9.19 7.59 -22.91
CA VAL A 133 -9.44 7.98 -21.51
C VAL A 133 -9.72 6.76 -20.62
N ALA A 134 -10.72 5.96 -20.94
CA ALA A 134 -11.14 4.86 -20.06
C ALA A 134 -10.07 3.76 -19.96
N GLU A 135 -9.47 3.34 -21.08
CA GLU A 135 -8.41 2.33 -21.10
C GLU A 135 -7.16 2.74 -20.29
N PRO A 136 -6.55 3.93 -20.51
CA PRO A 136 -5.42 4.38 -19.69
C PRO A 136 -5.74 4.46 -18.20
N LEU A 137 -6.91 4.98 -17.82
CA LEU A 137 -7.31 5.06 -16.41
C LEU A 137 -7.49 3.68 -15.79
N ARG A 138 -8.08 2.73 -16.53
CA ARG A 138 -8.22 1.34 -16.07
C ARG A 138 -6.85 0.69 -15.87
N ALA A 139 -5.92 0.91 -16.79
CA ALA A 139 -4.55 0.43 -16.67
C ALA A 139 -3.84 1.03 -15.44
N MET A 140 -4.04 2.32 -15.15
CA MET A 140 -3.47 2.97 -13.95
C MET A 140 -3.99 2.35 -12.65
N VAL A 141 -5.28 2.01 -12.58
CA VAL A 141 -5.88 1.38 -11.38
C VAL A 141 -5.35 -0.03 -11.14
N MET A 142 -5.05 -0.76 -12.22
CA MET A 142 -4.53 -2.13 -12.19
C MET A 142 -3.00 -2.19 -12.13
N GLY A 143 -2.31 -1.06 -12.34
CA GLY A 143 -0.86 -0.98 -12.46
C GLY A 143 -0.10 -1.13 -11.14
N ALA A 144 1.15 -1.59 -11.27
CA ALA A 144 2.11 -1.85 -10.19
C ALA A 144 2.42 -0.69 -9.22
N PRO A 145 2.49 0.60 -9.62
CA PRO A 145 3.05 1.65 -8.75
C PRO A 145 2.29 1.88 -7.43
N LEU A 146 0.95 1.82 -7.46
CA LEU A 146 0.13 2.00 -6.25
C LEU A 146 0.07 0.72 -5.40
N GLU A 147 0.28 -0.43 -6.02
CA GLU A 147 0.27 -1.72 -5.32
C GLU A 147 1.63 -1.96 -4.62
N ASP A 148 2.74 -1.66 -5.30
CA ASP A 148 4.10 -1.77 -4.78
C ASP A 148 4.32 -0.87 -3.56
N ALA A 149 3.82 0.37 -3.60
CA ALA A 149 3.92 1.30 -2.47
C ALA A 149 3.17 0.80 -1.23
N ARG A 150 2.02 0.13 -1.39
CA ARG A 150 1.27 -0.46 -0.26
C ARG A 150 1.95 -1.69 0.29
N HIS A 151 2.41 -2.57 -0.58
CA HIS A 151 3.13 -3.77 -0.16
C HIS A 151 4.37 -3.38 0.63
N LEU A 152 5.11 -2.35 0.19
CA LEU A 152 6.26 -1.82 0.92
C LEU A 152 5.88 -1.28 2.29
N ALA A 153 4.83 -0.45 2.37
CA ALA A 153 4.34 0.09 3.65
C ALA A 153 3.92 -1.01 4.62
N GLN A 154 3.09 -1.96 4.16
CA GLN A 154 2.62 -3.08 4.98
C GLN A 154 3.77 -3.98 5.46
N ARG A 155 4.77 -4.22 4.61
CA ARG A 155 5.92 -5.07 4.97
C ARG A 155 6.79 -4.39 6.03
N TYR A 156 6.97 -3.08 5.93
CA TYR A 156 7.70 -2.29 6.92
C TYR A 156 6.96 -2.25 8.26
N ASP A 157 5.64 -2.02 8.24
CA ASP A 157 4.80 -2.02 9.45
C ASP A 157 4.89 -3.36 10.19
N ARG A 158 4.85 -4.48 9.44
CA ARG A 158 4.98 -5.82 10.03
C ARG A 158 6.36 -6.03 10.67
N MET A 159 7.43 -5.69 9.97
CA MET A 159 8.80 -5.82 10.48
C MET A 159 9.01 -4.99 11.75
N ARG A 160 8.41 -3.80 11.81
CA ARG A 160 8.45 -2.94 13.00
C ARG A 160 7.70 -3.58 14.17
N GLN A 161 6.49 -4.07 13.97
CA GLN A 161 5.72 -4.75 15.03
C GLN A 161 6.48 -5.95 15.60
N GLU A 162 7.17 -6.71 14.73
CA GLU A 162 8.04 -7.81 15.14
C GLU A 162 9.24 -7.32 15.98
N ALA A 163 9.88 -6.21 15.59
CA ALA A 163 10.97 -5.60 16.35
C ALA A 163 10.51 -5.05 17.72
N GLU A 164 9.35 -4.39 17.79
CA GLU A 164 8.75 -3.90 19.03
C GLU A 164 8.41 -5.06 19.98
N ALA A 165 7.85 -6.16 19.45
CA ALA A 165 7.57 -7.36 20.23
C ALA A 165 8.86 -7.97 20.83
N GLN A 166 9.94 -8.03 20.05
CA GLN A 166 11.25 -8.49 20.53
C GLN A 166 11.83 -7.55 21.59
N ALA A 167 11.73 -6.23 21.41
CA ALA A 167 12.20 -5.25 22.39
C ALA A 167 11.46 -5.39 23.73
N ILE A 168 10.14 -5.59 23.71
CA ILE A 168 9.34 -5.86 24.90
C ILE A 168 9.78 -7.16 25.57
N GLU A 169 10.06 -8.21 24.79
CA GLU A 169 10.53 -9.48 25.34
C GLU A 169 11.92 -9.36 25.99
N VAL A 170 12.85 -8.65 25.35
CA VAL A 170 14.19 -8.36 25.89
C VAL A 170 14.07 -7.57 27.21
N SER A 171 13.25 -6.52 27.24
CA SER A 171 13.00 -5.72 28.45
C SER A 171 12.44 -6.59 29.59
N LYS A 172 11.44 -7.45 29.30
CA LYS A 172 10.91 -8.42 30.28
C LYS A 172 11.99 -9.37 30.81
N ARG A 173 12.89 -9.87 29.94
CA ARG A 173 14.00 -10.74 30.36
C ARG A 173 15.03 -9.98 31.21
N GLN A 174 15.35 -8.74 30.87
CA GLN A 174 16.26 -7.89 31.66
C GLN A 174 15.69 -7.63 33.06
N MET A 175 14.39 -7.35 33.18
CA MET A 175 13.71 -7.19 34.47
C MET A 175 13.79 -8.48 35.31
N LYS A 176 13.47 -9.64 34.72
CA LYS A 176 13.58 -10.94 35.42
C LYS A 176 15.01 -11.26 35.89
N VAL A 177 16.03 -10.92 35.09
CA VAL A 177 17.44 -11.09 35.48
C VAL A 177 17.80 -10.16 36.64
N ARG A 178 17.25 -8.94 36.68
CA ARG A 178 17.44 -8.00 37.79
C ARG A 178 16.78 -8.48 39.09
N GLU A 179 15.68 -9.24 38.98
CA GLU A 179 14.93 -9.79 40.11
C GLU A 179 15.43 -11.18 40.58
N THR A 180 16.41 -11.79 39.91
CA THR A 180 16.90 -13.13 40.28
C THR A 180 17.78 -13.04 41.56
N PRO A 181 17.40 -13.67 42.69
CA PRO A 181 18.03 -13.47 44.01
C PRO A 181 19.52 -13.84 44.09
N GLY A 182 20.01 -14.71 43.20
CA GLY A 182 21.39 -15.20 43.22
C GLY A 182 22.47 -14.18 42.80
N ASN A 183 22.10 -13.01 42.26
CA ASN A 183 23.09 -11.98 41.87
C ASN A 183 23.53 -11.10 43.05
N ILE A 184 22.72 -11.02 44.10
CA ILE A 184 23.05 -10.27 45.33
C ILE A 184 24.07 -11.07 46.15
N ASP A 185 23.86 -12.38 46.30
CA ASP A 185 24.79 -13.28 47.01
C ASP A 185 26.17 -13.35 46.34
N ASN A 186 26.22 -13.39 45.01
CA ASN A 186 27.49 -13.38 44.29
C ASN A 186 28.22 -12.03 44.39
N ASN A 187 27.51 -10.90 44.49
CA ASN A 187 28.11 -9.59 44.73
C ASN A 187 28.62 -9.43 46.17
N LEU A 188 27.88 -9.92 47.16
CA LEU A 188 28.31 -9.94 48.56
C LEU A 188 29.52 -10.85 48.76
N LYS A 189 29.53 -12.04 48.15
CA LYS A 189 30.66 -12.99 48.21
C LYS A 189 31.92 -12.44 47.54
N ARG A 190 31.78 -11.68 46.43
CA ARG A 190 32.92 -10.97 45.79
C ARG A 190 33.43 -9.78 46.62
N LYS A 191 32.56 -9.09 47.37
CA LYS A 191 32.98 -8.01 48.29
C LYS A 191 33.68 -8.56 49.53
N LEU A 192 33.19 -9.66 50.10
CA LEU A 192 33.82 -10.36 51.23
C LEU A 192 35.19 -10.94 50.86
N LEU A 193 35.32 -11.61 49.71
CA LEU A 193 36.62 -12.14 49.23
C LEU A 193 37.67 -11.04 48.96
N LYS A 194 37.25 -9.82 48.59
CA LYS A 194 38.15 -8.67 48.44
C LYS A 194 38.59 -8.06 49.77
N ALA A 195 37.77 -8.18 50.83
CA ALA A 195 38.12 -7.70 52.16
C ALA A 195 39.09 -8.65 52.88
N SER A 196 38.94 -9.97 52.69
CA SER A 196 39.82 -10.97 53.31
C SER A 196 41.21 -11.11 52.66
N CYS A 197 41.47 -10.47 51.51
CA CYS A 197 42.81 -10.40 50.89
C CYS A 197 43.57 -9.10 51.18
N LYS A 198 43.07 -8.28 52.12
CA LYS A 198 43.78 -7.13 52.69
C LYS A 198 43.99 -7.37 54.18
N ILE A 199 44.95 -8.22 54.52
CA ILE A 199 45.87 -8.22 55.68
C ILE A 199 46.95 -9.23 55.34
#